data_AF-A0A9E4WI53-F1
#
_entry.id   AF-A0A9E4WI53-F1
#
_cell.length_a   1.000
_cell.length_b   1.000
_cell.length_c   1.000
_cell.angle_alpha   90.00
_cell.angle_beta   90.00
_cell.angle_gamma   90.00
#
_symmetry.space_group_name_H-M   'P 1'
#
loop_
_entity.id
_entity.type
_entity.pdbx_description
1 polymer ?
#
loop_
_entity_poly.entity_id
_entity_poly.type
_entity_poly.pdbx_seq_one_letter_code
_entity_poly.pdbx_strand_id
1 'polypeptide(L)' 'MTNTYAPSQPRHGFHLERDVMIPMRDGVRLATDIYLPNHGDGRPLEEPVPALLVRTSYDKTAPEWDDVIPY' A
#
# COMPACT_ATOMS: atom_id res chain seq x y z
N MET A 1 -6.36 8.74 36.67
CA MET A 1 -7.26 8.46 35.53
C MET A 1 -6.39 8.00 34.36
N THR A 2 -6.35 6.71 34.08
CA THR A 2 -5.60 6.15 32.94
C THR A 2 -6.46 6.27 31.69
N ASN A 3 -6.08 7.17 30.78
CA ASN A 3 -6.75 7.32 29.49
C ASN A 3 -6.43 6.07 28.65
N THR A 4 -7.39 5.17 28.50
CA THR A 4 -7.22 3.94 27.72
C THR A 4 -7.39 4.30 26.26
N TYR A 5 -6.28 4.53 25.54
CA TYR A 5 -6.29 4.84 24.12
C TYR A 5 -6.57 3.55 23.34
N ALA A 6 -7.77 3.41 22.78
CA ALA A 6 -8.05 2.31 21.87
C ALA A 6 -7.40 2.61 20.51
N PRO A 7 -6.63 1.67 19.91
CA PRO A 7 -6.03 1.88 18.60
C PRO A 7 -7.12 2.00 17.52
N SER A 8 -6.80 2.69 16.42
CA SER A 8 -7.66 2.69 15.24
C SER A 8 -7.78 1.28 14.68
N GLN A 9 -9.01 0.81 14.46
CA GLN A 9 -9.25 -0.47 13.79
C GLN A 9 -9.14 -0.31 12.27
N PRO A 10 -8.49 -1.22 11.54
CA PRO A 10 -8.47 -1.19 10.09
C PRO A 10 -9.89 -1.41 9.57
N ARG A 11 -10.49 -0.35 9.02
CA ARG A 11 -11.87 -0.37 8.50
C ARG A 11 -11.98 -0.91 7.06
N HIS A 12 -10.85 -1.01 6.38
CA HIS A 12 -10.75 -1.38 4.96
C HIS A 12 -9.70 -2.47 4.79
N GLY A 13 -9.93 -3.38 3.86
CA GLY A 13 -8.88 -4.25 3.34
C GLY A 13 -8.16 -3.58 2.15
N PHE A 14 -7.32 -4.35 1.47
CA PHE A 14 -6.68 -3.91 0.23
C PHE A 14 -6.67 -5.02 -0.82
N HIS A 15 -6.65 -4.60 -2.09
CA HIS A 15 -6.32 -5.41 -3.25
C HIS A 15 -4.91 -5.00 -3.70
N LEU A 16 -4.07 -5.98 -4.02
CA LEU A 16 -2.69 -5.74 -4.38
C LEU A 16 -2.41 -6.15 -5.83
N GLU A 17 -2.05 -5.17 -6.64
CA GLU A 17 -1.44 -5.39 -7.95
C GLU A 17 0.08 -5.36 -7.78
N ARG A 18 0.73 -6.51 -7.92
CA ARG A 18 2.19 -6.64 -7.78
C ARG A 18 2.89 -6.40 -9.11
N ASP A 19 4.07 -5.80 -9.04
CA ASP A 19 5.01 -5.67 -10.18
C ASP A 19 4.40 -5.02 -11.43
N VAL A 20 3.54 -4.03 -11.25
CA VAL A 20 3.01 -3.24 -12.36
C VAL A 20 4.16 -2.45 -12.97
N MET A 21 4.49 -2.76 -14.22
CA MET A 21 5.66 -2.19 -14.91
C MET A 21 5.35 -0.81 -15.50
N ILE A 22 5.63 0.25 -14.74
CA ILE A 22 5.30 1.62 -15.12
C ILE A 22 6.36 2.18 -16.09
N PRO A 23 5.98 2.64 -17.30
CA PRO A 23 6.91 3.16 -18.29
C PRO A 23 7.37 4.58 -17.93
N MET A 24 8.68 4.81 -17.95
CA MET A 24 9.30 6.11 -17.75
C MET A 24 9.55 6.82 -19.10
N ARG A 25 9.88 8.11 -19.06
CA ARG A 25 10.12 8.95 -20.25
C ARG A 25 11.25 8.42 -21.14
N ASP A 26 12.24 7.76 -20.56
CA ASP A 26 13.40 7.17 -21.25
C ASP A 26 13.16 5.74 -21.76
N GLY A 27 11.96 5.19 -21.54
CA GLY A 27 11.59 3.84 -21.93
C GLY A 27 11.94 2.75 -20.90
N VAL A 28 12.65 3.08 -19.81
CA VAL A 28 12.86 2.16 -18.69
C VAL A 28 11.52 1.90 -17.99
N ARG A 29 11.31 0.67 -17.51
CA ARG A 29 10.11 0.31 -16.75
C ARG A 29 10.45 0.03 -15.30
N LEU A 30 9.73 0.68 -14.38
CA LEU A 30 9.89 0.49 -12.94
C LEU A 30 8.78 -0.42 -12.41
N ALA A 31 9.17 -1.51 -11.74
CA ALA A 31 8.22 -2.39 -11.06
C ALA A 31 7.60 -1.65 -9.86
N THR A 32 6.28 -1.57 -9.83
CA THR A 32 5.52 -0.84 -8.80
C THR A 32 4.44 -1.73 -8.23
N ASP A 33 4.36 -1.81 -6.91
CA ASP A 33 3.24 -2.43 -6.22
C ASP A 33 2.15 -1.38 -5.94
N ILE A 34 0.90 -1.70 -6.26
CA ILE A 34 -0.24 -0.81 -6.09
C ILE A 34 -1.22 -1.43 -5.08
N TYR A 35 -1.40 -0.75 -3.95
CA TYR A 35 -2.33 -1.14 -2.89
C TYR A 35 -3.62 -0.34 -3.04
N LEU A 36 -4.67 -0.97 -3.55
CA LEU A 36 -5.98 -0.36 -3.77
C LEU A 36 -6.89 -0.69 -2.57
N PRO A 37 -7.50 0.30 -1.90
CA PRO A 37 -8.44 0.02 -0.82
C PRO A 37 -9.63 -0.84 -1.30
N ASN A 38 -10.21 -1.60 -0.37
CA ASN A 38 -11.48 -2.31 -0.59
C ASN A 38 -12.33 -2.39 0.69
N HIS A 39 -13.59 -2.81 0.54
CA HIS A 39 -14.52 -3.00 1.65
C HIS A 39 -14.34 -4.34 2.40
N GLY A 40 -13.23 -5.05 2.19
CA GLY A 40 -12.95 -6.36 2.79
C GLY A 40 -13.36 -7.55 1.93
N ASP A 41 -13.91 -7.33 0.73
CA ASP A 41 -14.32 -8.35 -0.23
C ASP A 41 -13.25 -8.69 -1.30
N GLY A 42 -12.09 -8.03 -1.21
CA GLY A 42 -10.97 -8.22 -2.14
C GLY A 42 -11.07 -7.42 -3.45
N ARG A 43 -12.16 -6.68 -3.69
CA ARG A 43 -12.38 -5.91 -4.92
C ARG A 43 -12.01 -4.45 -4.71
N PRO A 44 -11.16 -3.84 -5.56
CA PRO A 44 -10.86 -2.41 -5.45
C PRO A 44 -12.11 -1.54 -5.40
N LEU A 45 -12.06 -0.45 -4.63
CA LEU A 45 -13.07 0.60 -4.70
C LEU A 45 -13.18 1.15 -6.13
N GLU A 46 -14.40 1.49 -6.56
CA GLU A 46 -14.65 2.08 -7.88
C GLU A 46 -14.45 3.60 -7.87
N GLU A 47 -14.63 4.23 -6.70
CA GLU A 47 -14.44 5.67 -6.54
C GLU A 47 -12.96 6.09 -6.50
N PRO A 48 -12.61 7.28 -7.03
CA PRO A 48 -11.28 7.82 -6.89
C PRO A 48 -10.93 8.14 -5.44
N VAL A 49 -9.72 7.76 -5.03
CA VAL A 49 -9.14 8.05 -3.71
C VAL A 49 -7.78 8.73 -3.85
N PRO A 50 -7.34 9.52 -2.85
CA PRO A 50 -6.00 10.10 -2.86
C PRO A 50 -4.93 8.98 -2.81
N ALA A 51 -3.82 9.19 -3.52
CA ALA A 51 -2.71 8.25 -3.56
C ALA A 51 -1.57 8.67 -2.62
N LEU A 52 -1.00 7.70 -1.91
CA LEU A 52 0.29 7.82 -1.26
C LEU A 52 1.35 7.16 -2.16
N LEU A 53 2.41 7.90 -2.48
CA LEU A 53 3.49 7.40 -3.31
C LEU A 53 4.76 7.25 -2.48
N VAL A 54 5.29 6.03 -2.47
CA VAL A 54 6.62 5.73 -1.94
C VAL A 54 7.50 5.32 -3.12
N ARG A 55 8.69 5.92 -3.20
CA ARG A 55 9.75 5.51 -4.11
C ARG A 55 10.99 5.22 -3.30
N THR A 56 11.56 4.05 -3.48
CA THR A 56 12.79 3.63 -2.82
C THR A 56 13.77 3.13 -3.86
N SER A 57 15.08 3.36 -3.64
CA SER A 57 16.16 2.74 -4.40
C SER A 57 16.52 1.35 -3.86
N TYR A 58 15.98 0.99 -2.71
CA TYR A 58 16.12 -0.33 -2.11
C TYR A 58 15.04 -1.29 -2.62
N ASP A 59 15.21 -2.57 -2.31
CA ASP A 59 14.25 -3.59 -2.68
C ASP A 59 12.86 -3.27 -2.09
N LYS A 60 11.84 -3.19 -2.96
CA LYS A 60 10.44 -2.95 -2.58
C LYS A 60 9.83 -4.10 -1.77
N THR A 61 10.52 -5.23 -1.69
CA THR A 61 10.17 -6.43 -0.92
C THR A 61 11.08 -6.64 0.29
N ALA A 62 11.94 -5.67 0.62
CA ALA A 62 12.83 -5.79 1.76
C ALA A 62 12.03 -5.99 3.07
N PRO A 63 12.42 -6.95 3.94
CA PRO A 63 11.69 -7.24 5.19
C PRO A 63 11.55 -6.06 6.14
N GLU A 64 12.45 -5.08 6.05
CA GLU A 64 12.36 -3.82 6.80
C GLU A 64 11.07 -3.02 6.53
N TRP A 65 10.37 -3.29 5.43
CA TRP A 65 9.05 -2.74 5.14
C TRP A 65 7.91 -3.53 5.80
N ASP A 66 8.12 -4.82 6.12
CA ASP A 66 7.13 -5.69 6.74
C ASP A 66 6.96 -5.37 8.24
N ASP A 67 8.04 -4.91 8.90
CA ASP A 67 8.09 -4.63 10.33
C ASP A 67 7.61 -3.21 10.72
N VAL A 68 7.17 -2.39 9.75
CA VAL A 68 6.72 -1.01 10.05
C VAL A 68 5.40 -0.98 10.83
N ILE A 69 4.63 -2.08 10.91
CA ILE A 69 3.56 -2.23 11.91
C ILE A 69 3.39 -3.69 12.35
N PRO A 70 3.82 -4.07 13.58
CA PRO A 70 3.22 -5.17 14.31
C PRO A 70 2.21 -4.59 15.31
N TYR A 71 0.93 -4.65 14.96
CA TYR A 71 -0.14 -4.81 15.96
C TYR A 71 -0.80 -6.15 15.70
#